data_AF-A0A1B8QE21-F1
#
_entry.id   AF-A0A1B8QE21-F1
#
_cell.length_a   1.000
_cell.length_b   1.000
_cell.length_c   1.000
_cell.angle_alpha   90.00
_cell.angle_beta   90.00
_cell.angle_gamma   90.00
#
_symmetry.space_group_name_H-M   'P 1'
#
loop_
_entity.id
_entity.type
_entity.pdbx_description
1 polymer ?
#
loop_
_entity_poly.entity_id
_entity_poly.type
_entity_poly.pdbx_seq_one_letter_code
_entity_poly.pdbx_strand_id
1 'polypeptide(L)'
;MTKAIPFYEKRIKSVLLQIGIAESTLLKTHDKVDSSTEFDLFFELDGKTYGIGAKRTLRERYKQFIKTAQMSAIDVMIEVTLGTDLTIEKANAIVNHGIYLFIADEIYHSNVDWQHMANIYSCKDLTLATLQALAKS
;
A
#
# COMPACT_ATOMS: atom_id res chain seq x y z
N MET A 1 6.46 18.89 19.43
CA MET A 1 5.57 17.74 19.74
C MET A 1 5.78 16.68 18.68
N THR A 2 6.39 15.55 19.04
CA THR A 2 6.58 14.43 18.10
C THR A 2 5.22 13.75 17.91
N LYS A 3 4.62 13.91 16.73
CA LYS A 3 3.33 13.28 16.38
C LYS A 3 3.51 11.76 16.51
N ALA A 4 2.75 11.11 17.39
CA ALA A 4 2.84 9.67 17.59
C ALA A 4 2.47 8.95 16.29
N ILE A 5 3.39 8.15 15.75
CA ILE A 5 3.13 7.30 14.58
C ILE A 5 2.04 6.29 14.96
N PRO A 6 0.92 6.21 14.23
CA PRO A 6 -0.13 5.23 14.46
C PRO A 6 0.43 3.81 14.52
N PHE A 7 -0.10 2.97 15.42
CA PHE A 7 0.37 1.60 15.63
C PHE A 7 0.40 0.75 14.35
N TYR A 8 -0.54 1.00 13.42
CA TYR A 8 -0.63 0.27 12.16
C TYR A 8 0.52 0.61 11.20
N GLU A 9 0.88 1.88 11.07
CA GLU A 9 2.04 2.34 10.28
C GLU A 9 3.34 1.76 10.83
N LYS A 10 3.49 1.71 12.17
CA LYS A 10 4.64 1.06 12.82
C LYS A 10 4.77 -0.43 12.46
N ARG A 11 3.65 -1.15 12.33
CA ARG A 11 3.66 -2.58 11.96
C ARG A 11 4.14 -2.76 10.53
N ILE A 12 3.65 -1.96 9.58
CA ILE A 12 4.09 -2.04 8.18
C ILE A 12 5.57 -1.70 8.08
N LYS A 13 6.00 -0.61 8.74
CA LYS A 13 7.43 -0.25 8.82
C LYS A 13 8.26 -1.42 9.36
N SER A 14 7.84 -2.04 10.46
CA SER A 14 8.53 -3.21 11.04
C SER A 14 8.63 -4.38 10.06
N VAL A 15 7.59 -4.66 9.28
CA VAL A 15 7.62 -5.69 8.24
C VAL A 15 8.63 -5.34 7.15
N LEU A 16 8.62 -4.09 6.63
CA LEU A 16 9.58 -3.65 5.61
C LEU A 16 11.04 -3.78 6.10
N LEU A 17 11.31 -3.42 7.35
CA LEU A 17 12.64 -3.58 7.95
C LEU A 17 13.04 -5.07 8.04
N GLN A 18 12.11 -5.93 8.45
CA GLN A 18 12.35 -7.38 8.58
C GLN A 18 12.63 -8.06 7.24
N ILE A 19 11.99 -7.60 6.16
CA ILE A 19 12.23 -8.12 4.80
C ILE A 19 13.43 -7.48 4.11
N GLY A 20 14.19 -6.61 4.80
CA GLY A 20 15.48 -6.11 4.34
C GLY A 20 15.47 -4.70 3.73
N ILE A 21 14.37 -3.95 3.81
CA ILE A 21 14.37 -2.53 3.41
C ILE A 21 15.09 -1.73 4.50
N ALA A 22 16.16 -1.02 4.13
CA ALA A 22 16.96 -0.25 5.08
C ALA A 22 16.15 0.91 5.69
N GLU A 23 16.25 1.13 7.00
CA GLU A 23 15.51 2.21 7.65
C GLU A 23 15.85 3.59 7.08
N SER A 24 17.09 3.80 6.67
CA SER A 24 17.56 5.06 6.08
C SER A 24 16.90 5.39 4.74
N THR A 25 16.28 4.43 4.06
CA THR A 25 15.59 4.64 2.78
C THR A 25 14.08 4.82 2.95
N LEU A 26 13.53 4.52 4.14
CA LEU A 26 12.11 4.68 4.43
C LEU A 26 11.80 6.12 4.83
N LEU A 27 11.14 6.83 3.92
CA LEU A 27 10.73 8.22 4.11
C LEU A 27 9.22 8.30 4.35
N LYS A 28 8.82 9.25 5.20
CA LYS A 28 7.44 9.73 5.23
C LYS A 28 7.41 11.06 4.48
N THR A 29 6.71 11.11 3.36
CA THR A 29 6.71 12.27 2.46
C THR A 29 5.33 12.50 1.86
N HIS A 30 5.06 13.74 1.48
CA HIS A 30 3.95 14.03 0.59
C HIS A 30 4.35 13.71 -0.84
N ASP A 31 3.36 13.38 -1.66
CA ASP A 31 3.56 13.32 -3.09
C ASP A 31 3.94 14.70 -3.64
N LYS A 32 4.83 14.73 -4.64
CA LYS A 32 5.37 15.97 -5.22
C LYS A 32 4.37 16.69 -6.11
N VAL A 33 3.42 15.97 -6.70
CA VAL A 33 2.41 16.46 -7.64
C VAL A 33 1.06 16.61 -6.94
N ASP A 34 0.72 15.69 -6.02
CA ASP A 34 -0.50 15.71 -5.22
C ASP A 34 -0.19 15.91 -3.73
N SER A 35 -0.01 17.17 -3.32
CA SER A 35 0.27 17.53 -1.92
C SER A 35 -0.84 17.14 -0.93
N SER A 36 -2.01 16.69 -1.41
CA SER A 36 -3.07 16.15 -0.56
C SER A 36 -2.84 14.70 -0.15
N THR A 37 -1.89 14.01 -0.78
CA THR A 37 -1.53 12.63 -0.47
C THR A 37 -0.19 12.58 0.26
N GLU A 38 -0.25 12.04 1.47
CA GLU A 38 0.91 11.67 2.28
C GLU A 38 1.13 10.15 2.13
N PHE A 39 2.33 9.76 1.72
CA PHE A 39 2.78 8.38 1.81
C PHE A 39 3.19 8.12 3.26
N ASP A 40 2.58 7.09 3.86
CA ASP A 40 2.99 6.63 5.18
C ASP A 40 4.42 6.08 5.13
N LEU A 41 4.76 5.42 4.03
CA LEU A 41 6.12 4.95 3.72
C LEU A 41 6.40 5.15 2.23
N PHE A 42 7.55 5.72 1.92
CA PHE A 42 8.06 5.91 0.56
C PHE A 42 9.52 5.50 0.51
N PHE A 43 9.90 4.70 -0.48
CA PHE A 43 11.27 4.20 -0.64
C PHE A 43 11.56 3.81 -2.08
N GLU A 44 12.84 3.51 -2.34
CA GLU A 44 13.31 2.93 -3.59
C GLU A 44 13.83 1.51 -3.34
N LEU A 45 13.51 0.59 -4.26
CA LEU A 45 14.02 -0.77 -4.29
C LEU A 45 14.31 -1.12 -5.75
N ASP A 46 15.53 -1.60 -6.03
CA ASP A 46 15.98 -1.99 -7.37
C ASP A 46 15.72 -0.92 -8.47
N GLY A 47 15.93 0.36 -8.14
CA GLY A 47 15.73 1.48 -9.08
C GLY A 47 14.26 1.89 -9.27
N LYS A 48 13.34 1.32 -8.49
CA LYS A 48 11.90 1.53 -8.58
C LYS A 48 11.36 2.20 -7.33
N THR A 49 10.45 3.15 -7.52
CA THR A 49 9.83 3.92 -6.45
C THR A 49 8.56 3.24 -5.93
N TYR A 50 8.45 3.15 -4.60
CA TYR A 50 7.32 2.54 -3.91
C TYR A 50 6.67 3.58 -3.01
N GLY A 51 5.37 3.82 -3.22
CA GLY A 51 4.52 4.61 -2.33
C GLY A 51 3.53 3.71 -1.60
N ILE A 52 3.53 3.75 -0.26
CA ILE A 52 2.62 2.97 0.57
C ILE A 52 1.68 3.88 1.36
N GLY A 53 0.38 3.66 1.18
CA GLY A 53 -0.68 4.17 2.04
C GLY A 53 -1.19 3.12 3.02
N ALA A 54 -1.36 3.48 4.28
CA ALA A 54 -1.84 2.59 5.32
C ALA A 54 -3.16 3.09 5.91
N LYS A 55 -4.27 2.38 5.67
CA LYS A 55 -5.60 2.77 6.16
C LYS A 55 -6.30 1.62 6.86
N ARG A 56 -6.54 1.76 8.17
CA ARG A 56 -7.36 0.81 8.94
C ARG A 56 -8.74 0.60 8.30
N THR A 57 -9.40 1.69 7.93
CA THR A 57 -10.65 1.70 7.15
C THR A 57 -10.53 2.66 5.98
N LEU A 58 -11.03 2.25 4.83
CA LEU A 58 -10.93 3.02 3.58
C LEU A 58 -11.92 4.18 3.56
N ARG A 59 -13.19 3.94 3.91
CA ARG A 59 -14.34 4.84 3.68
C ARG A 59 -14.30 5.34 2.23
N GLU A 60 -14.32 6.65 2.01
CA GLU A 60 -14.12 7.28 0.69
C GLU A 60 -12.66 7.72 0.46
N ARG A 61 -11.76 7.52 1.43
CA ARG A 61 -10.39 8.06 1.37
C ARG A 61 -9.47 7.28 0.42
N TYR A 62 -9.86 6.10 -0.04
CA TYR A 62 -9.13 5.34 -1.07
C TYR A 62 -9.03 6.14 -2.39
N LYS A 63 -9.98 7.03 -2.65
CA LYS A 63 -9.98 7.91 -3.84
C LYS A 63 -8.76 8.84 -3.92
N GLN A 64 -8.16 9.18 -2.78
CA GLN A 64 -6.92 9.99 -2.75
C GLN A 64 -5.77 9.24 -3.44
N PHE A 65 -5.63 7.94 -3.15
CA PHE A 65 -4.58 7.11 -3.73
C PHE A 65 -4.81 6.87 -5.22
N ILE A 66 -6.06 6.71 -5.66
CA ILE A 66 -6.42 6.65 -7.08
C ILE A 66 -5.96 7.91 -7.82
N LYS A 67 -6.31 9.09 -7.30
CA LYS A 67 -5.90 10.36 -7.89
C LYS A 67 -4.38 10.47 -7.98
N THR A 68 -3.67 10.11 -6.92
CA THR A 68 -2.20 10.17 -6.88
C THR A 68 -1.56 9.20 -7.86
N ALA A 69 -2.07 7.97 -7.99
CA ALA A 69 -1.58 6.99 -8.97
C ALA A 69 -1.71 7.48 -10.43
N GLN A 70 -2.70 8.32 -10.73
CA GLN A 70 -2.89 8.90 -12.06
C GLN A 70 -2.01 10.14 -12.32
N MET A 71 -1.65 10.87 -11.27
CA MET A 71 -0.96 12.16 -11.39
C MET A 71 0.56 12.06 -11.19
N SER A 72 1.04 11.03 -10.51
CA SER A 72 2.40 10.98 -9.98
C SER A 72 3.18 9.87 -10.66
N ALA A 73 4.45 10.14 -10.99
CA ALA A 73 5.35 9.14 -11.54
C ALA A 73 5.91 8.27 -10.40
N ILE A 74 5.10 7.30 -9.95
CA ILE A 74 5.47 6.29 -8.96
C ILE A 74 5.34 4.93 -9.62
N ASP A 75 6.39 4.12 -9.55
CA ASP A 75 6.41 2.82 -10.22
C ASP A 75 5.43 1.83 -9.57
N VAL A 76 5.40 1.78 -8.24
CA VAL A 76 4.57 0.85 -7.48
C VAL A 76 3.80 1.58 -6.39
N MET A 77 2.47 1.60 -6.52
CA MET A 77 1.56 2.15 -5.52
C MET A 77 0.92 1.01 -4.72
N ILE A 78 1.04 1.05 -3.40
CA ILE A 78 0.49 0.05 -2.49
C ILE A 78 -0.47 0.71 -1.51
N GLU A 79 -1.66 0.16 -1.37
CA GLU A 79 -2.57 0.48 -0.25
C GLU A 79 -2.69 -0.74 0.67
N VAL A 80 -2.44 -0.53 1.97
CA VAL A 80 -2.54 -1.57 3.00
C VAL A 80 -3.75 -1.27 3.90
N THR A 81 -4.63 -2.24 4.06
CA THR A 81 -5.85 -2.09 4.87
C THR A 81 -6.19 -3.31 5.72
N LEU A 82 -6.99 -3.11 6.76
CA LEU A 82 -7.62 -4.24 7.46
C LEU A 82 -8.70 -4.89 6.61
N GLY A 83 -9.29 -4.18 5.65
CA GLY A 83 -10.31 -4.72 4.74
C GLY A 83 -11.71 -4.82 5.32
N THR A 84 -11.93 -4.40 6.58
CA THR A 84 -13.24 -4.52 7.26
C THR A 84 -14.38 -3.74 6.61
N ASP A 85 -14.05 -2.70 5.82
CA ASP A 85 -15.01 -1.90 5.06
C ASP A 85 -14.72 -1.92 3.55
N LEU A 86 -13.91 -2.87 3.10
CA LEU A 86 -13.64 -3.09 1.68
C LEU A 86 -14.83 -3.83 1.06
N THR A 87 -15.34 -3.30 -0.05
CA THR A 87 -16.33 -3.99 -0.89
C THR A 87 -15.68 -4.35 -2.23
N ILE A 88 -16.32 -5.23 -3.00
CA ILE A 88 -15.84 -5.61 -4.33
C ILE A 88 -15.75 -4.38 -5.25
N GLU A 89 -16.69 -3.43 -5.14
CA GLU A 89 -16.68 -2.19 -5.93
C GLU A 89 -15.48 -1.32 -5.57
N LYS A 90 -15.16 -1.18 -4.27
CA LYS A 90 -13.97 -0.44 -3.82
C LYS A 90 -12.68 -1.13 -4.27
N ALA A 91 -12.62 -2.45 -4.13
CA ALA A 91 -11.48 -3.25 -4.54
C ALA A 91 -11.22 -3.06 -6.04
N ASN A 92 -12.24 -3.22 -6.88
CA ASN A 92 -12.17 -2.98 -8.31
C ASN A 92 -11.75 -1.55 -8.64
N ALA A 93 -12.34 -0.55 -7.97
CA ALA A 93 -11.95 0.84 -8.18
C ALA A 93 -10.47 1.07 -7.89
N ILE A 94 -9.91 0.46 -6.83
CA ILE A 94 -8.49 0.60 -6.49
C ILE A 94 -7.60 -0.10 -7.53
N VAL A 95 -7.83 -1.39 -7.79
CA VAL A 95 -6.92 -2.20 -8.63
C VAL A 95 -6.98 -1.83 -10.10
N ASN A 96 -8.11 -1.34 -10.61
CA ASN A 96 -8.24 -0.85 -11.98
C ASN A 96 -7.39 0.40 -12.25
N HIS A 97 -6.89 1.07 -11.21
CA HIS A 97 -5.95 2.17 -11.31
C HIS A 97 -4.49 1.74 -11.05
N GLY A 98 -4.18 0.44 -11.15
CA GLY A 98 -2.82 -0.08 -11.02
C GLY A 98 -2.28 -0.08 -9.60
N ILE A 99 -3.15 0.10 -8.60
CA ILE A 99 -2.77 0.09 -7.18
C ILE A 99 -2.83 -1.34 -6.67
N TYR A 100 -1.78 -1.77 -5.99
CA TYR A 100 -1.73 -3.06 -5.32
C TYR A 100 -2.35 -2.95 -3.93
N LEU A 101 -3.31 -3.82 -3.63
CA LEU A 101 -4.05 -3.79 -2.37
C LEU A 101 -3.59 -4.95 -1.47
N PHE A 102 -3.06 -4.64 -0.29
CA PHE A 102 -2.71 -5.62 0.73
C PHE A 102 -3.73 -5.59 1.86
N ILE A 103 -4.36 -6.74 2.12
CA ILE A 103 -5.44 -6.88 3.09
C ILE A 103 -4.96 -7.70 4.29
N ALA A 104 -5.45 -7.41 5.50
CA ALA A 104 -5.18 -8.24 6.66
C ALA A 104 -5.51 -9.71 6.37
N ASP A 105 -4.61 -10.60 6.78
CA ASP A 105 -4.60 -12.00 6.37
C ASP A 105 -5.92 -12.73 6.65
N GLU A 106 -6.46 -12.55 7.86
CA GLU A 106 -7.69 -13.19 8.29
C GLU A 106 -8.90 -12.72 7.45
N ILE A 107 -8.88 -11.45 7.04
CA ILE A 107 -9.95 -10.84 6.26
C ILE A 107 -9.83 -11.25 4.79
N TYR A 108 -8.62 -11.28 4.23
CA TYR A 108 -8.36 -11.77 2.88
C TYR A 108 -8.86 -13.21 2.68
N HIS A 109 -8.51 -14.11 3.61
CA HIS A 109 -8.93 -15.51 3.53
C HIS A 109 -10.43 -15.73 3.77
N SER A 110 -11.11 -14.78 4.44
CA SER A 110 -12.56 -14.85 4.66
C SER A 110 -13.39 -14.51 3.42
N ASN A 111 -12.79 -13.96 2.36
CA ASN A 111 -13.48 -13.54 1.16
C ASN A 111 -12.82 -14.13 -0.11
N VAL A 112 -13.55 -15.02 -0.78
CA VAL A 112 -13.08 -15.75 -1.95
C VAL A 112 -12.95 -14.86 -3.19
N ASP A 113 -13.74 -13.79 -3.29
CA ASP A 113 -13.72 -12.92 -4.47
C ASP A 113 -12.37 -12.22 -4.59
N TRP A 114 -11.82 -11.73 -3.48
CA TRP A 114 -10.53 -11.03 -3.46
C TRP A 114 -9.34 -11.94 -3.79
N GLN A 115 -9.46 -13.24 -3.54
CA GLN A 115 -8.41 -14.22 -3.83
C GLN A 115 -8.23 -14.47 -5.33
N HIS A 116 -9.26 -14.15 -6.13
CA HIS A 116 -9.23 -14.31 -7.58
C HIS A 116 -8.96 -12.99 -8.33
N MET A 117 -8.88 -11.87 -7.60
CA MET A 117 -8.61 -10.56 -8.19
C MET A 117 -7.11 -10.35 -8.34
N ALA A 118 -6.69 -9.93 -9.54
CA ALA A 118 -5.34 -9.47 -9.74
C ALA A 118 -5.04 -8.25 -8.84
N ASN A 119 -3.78 -8.10 -8.45
CA ASN A 119 -3.28 -6.99 -7.65
C ASN A 119 -3.82 -6.90 -6.22
N ILE A 120 -4.50 -7.95 -5.72
CA ILE A 120 -4.90 -8.05 -4.32
C ILE A 120 -4.13 -9.19 -3.64
N TYR A 121 -3.55 -8.88 -2.48
CA TYR A 121 -2.68 -9.77 -1.73
C TYR A 121 -3.05 -9.83 -0.26
N SER A 122 -2.68 -10.92 0.42
CA SER A 122 -2.62 -10.91 1.88
C SER A 122 -1.42 -10.09 2.35
N CYS A 123 -1.54 -9.45 3.51
CA CYS A 123 -0.39 -8.84 4.19
C CYS A 123 0.73 -9.85 4.51
N LYS A 124 0.43 -11.15 4.60
CA LYS A 124 1.48 -12.18 4.74
C LYS A 124 2.34 -12.30 3.49
N ASP A 125 1.81 -11.94 2.33
CA ASP A 125 2.52 -11.96 1.06
C ASP A 125 3.33 -10.68 0.85
N LEU A 126 3.36 -9.74 1.81
CA LEU A 126 4.23 -8.57 1.76
C LEU A 126 5.69 -8.97 2.07
N THR A 127 6.32 -9.60 1.08
CA THR A 127 7.70 -10.09 1.14
C THR A 127 8.59 -9.31 0.17
N LEU A 128 9.91 -9.40 0.35
CA LEU A 128 10.85 -8.78 -0.59
C LEU A 128 10.65 -9.31 -2.02
N ALA A 129 10.46 -10.63 -2.16
CA ALA A 129 10.22 -11.26 -3.46
C ALA A 129 8.95 -10.73 -4.13
N THR A 130 7.87 -10.55 -3.36
CA THR A 130 6.64 -9.93 -3.85
C THR A 130 6.90 -8.52 -4.32
N LEU A 131 7.52 -7.66 -3.49
CA LEU A 131 7.82 -6.28 -3.87
C LEU A 131 8.62 -6.21 -5.17
N GLN A 132 9.65 -7.04 -5.32
CA GLN A 132 10.46 -7.12 -6.55
C GLN A 132 9.67 -7.61 -7.77
N ALA A 133 8.65 -8.45 -7.57
CA ALA A 133 7.77 -8.90 -8.65
C ALA A 133 6.84 -7.78 -9.12
N LEU A 134 6.29 -6.97 -8.20
CA LEU A 134 5.38 -5.86 -8.53
C LEU A 134 6.01 -4.80 -9.43
N ALA A 135 7.33 -4.61 -9.33
CA ALA A 135 8.09 -3.66 -10.14
C ALA A 135 8.33 -4.09 -11.59
N LYS A 136 8.04 -5.35 -11.93
CA LYS A 136 8.28 -5.94 -13.26
C LYS A 136 7.01 -6.05 -14.12
N SER A 137 5.86 -6.02 -13.47
CA SER A 137 4.51 -6.02 -14.05
C SER A 137 4.13 -4.64 -14.59
#